data_AF-A0AA43DLP9-F1
#
_entry.id   AF-A0AA43DLP9-F1
#
_cell.length_a   1.000
_cell.length_b   1.000
_cell.length_c   1.000
_cell.angle_alpha   90.00
_cell.angle_beta   90.00
_cell.angle_gamma   90.00
#
_symmetry.space_group_name_H-M   'P 1'
#
loop_
_entity.id
_entity.type
_entity.pdbx_description
1 polymer ?
#
loop_
_entity_poly.entity_id
_entity_poly.type
_entity_poly.pdbx_seq_one_letter_code
_entity_poly.pdbx_strand_id
1 'polypeptide(L)'
;MAGWDSVIEGNAASKLSAARLIRQLRACEASSLAFCRLLERWGRGDAMPATPGGRQAALRHAADRVETAIAGLEQPLSQYLLELEPERAEGRSWYGGPGAGELVEWRPILDRAGVRACPNRVAAVYLELAVLVRALEGLTTAASLDAVPDRSSLWAGLFDLQDTLLGSTVDDLRALAA
;
A
#
# COMPACT_ATOMS: atom_id res chain seq x y z
N MET A 1 -15.92 -15.98 5.33
CA MET A 1 -14.45 -15.92 5.45
C MET A 1 -14.12 -14.63 6.17
N ALA A 2 -13.33 -14.70 7.24
CA ALA A 2 -12.82 -13.52 7.92
C ALA A 2 -11.78 -12.83 7.01
N GLY A 3 -11.94 -11.53 6.76
CA GLY A 3 -10.98 -10.71 6.01
C GLY A 3 -10.01 -9.99 6.97
N TRP A 4 -9.02 -9.29 6.42
CA TRP A 4 -8.10 -8.47 7.23
C TRP A 4 -8.83 -7.41 8.08
N ASP A 5 -9.99 -6.96 7.65
CA ASP A 5 -10.85 -6.02 8.36
C ASP A 5 -11.29 -6.55 9.73
N SER A 6 -11.60 -7.84 9.82
CA SER A 6 -11.95 -8.50 11.09
C SER A 6 -10.81 -8.48 12.13
N VAL A 7 -9.55 -8.49 11.69
CA VAL A 7 -8.38 -8.35 12.56
C VAL A 7 -8.32 -6.96 13.18
N ILE A 8 -8.60 -5.93 12.36
CA ILE A 8 -8.65 -4.54 12.81
C ILE A 8 -9.83 -4.33 13.77
N GLU A 9 -11.01 -4.89 13.47
CA GLU A 9 -12.18 -4.80 14.34
C GLU A 9 -11.95 -5.49 15.69
N GLY A 10 -11.32 -6.66 15.70
CA GLY A 10 -11.06 -7.44 16.90
C GLY A 10 -10.07 -6.80 17.87
N ASN A 11 -9.20 -5.91 17.37
CA ASN A 11 -8.17 -5.26 18.16
C ASN A 11 -8.47 -3.78 18.48
N ALA A 12 -9.51 -3.20 17.88
CA ALA A 12 -9.84 -1.79 18.06
C ALA A 12 -10.41 -1.49 19.47
N ALA A 13 -10.01 -0.38 20.06
CA ALA A 13 -10.64 0.16 21.27
C ALA A 13 -12.09 0.61 21.03
N SER A 14 -12.44 1.00 19.80
CA SER A 14 -13.80 1.38 19.44
C SER A 14 -14.19 0.95 18.01
N LYS A 15 -15.48 0.64 17.83
CA LYS A 15 -16.06 0.34 16.50
C LYS A 15 -15.92 1.51 15.52
N LEU A 16 -15.93 2.75 16.01
CA LEU A 16 -15.80 3.94 15.18
C LEU A 16 -14.38 4.08 14.64
N SER A 17 -13.37 3.86 15.50
CA SER A 17 -11.96 3.87 15.11
C SER A 17 -11.67 2.79 14.07
N ALA A 18 -12.13 1.55 14.31
CA ALA A 18 -12.05 0.45 13.35
C ALA A 18 -12.66 0.82 12.00
N ALA A 19 -13.93 1.28 11.99
CA ALA A 19 -14.63 1.60 10.75
C ALA A 19 -13.96 2.72 9.94
N ARG A 20 -13.37 3.71 10.61
CA ARG A 20 -12.61 4.78 9.95
C ARG A 20 -11.33 4.25 9.32
N LEU A 21 -10.55 3.46 10.06
CA LEU A 21 -9.30 2.89 9.55
C LEU A 21 -9.57 1.92 8.40
N ILE A 22 -10.51 1.00 8.56
CA ILE A 22 -10.88 -0.01 7.53
C ILE A 22 -11.30 0.68 6.23
N ARG A 23 -12.10 1.74 6.31
CA ARG A 23 -12.50 2.49 5.11
C ARG A 23 -11.29 3.05 4.36
N GLN A 24 -10.31 3.62 5.07
CA GLN A 24 -9.12 4.19 4.44
C GLN A 24 -8.16 3.12 3.92
N LEU A 25 -7.94 2.05 4.69
CA LEU A 25 -7.11 0.92 4.23
C LEU A 25 -7.70 0.26 2.98
N ARG A 26 -9.04 0.12 2.88
CA ARG A 26 -9.69 -0.36 1.65
C ARG A 26 -9.49 0.59 0.47
N ALA A 27 -9.52 1.90 0.71
CA ALA A 27 -9.23 2.88 -0.34
C ALA A 27 -7.79 2.75 -0.83
N CYS A 28 -6.83 2.64 0.11
CA CYS A 28 -5.41 2.44 -0.18
C CYS A 28 -5.20 1.13 -0.96
N GLU A 29 -5.73 0.00 -0.46
CA GLU A 29 -5.65 -1.31 -1.12
C GLU A 29 -6.14 -1.25 -2.57
N ALA A 30 -7.33 -0.69 -2.79
CA ALA A 30 -7.93 -0.59 -4.11
C ALA A 30 -7.11 0.29 -5.07
N SER A 31 -6.63 1.45 -4.60
CA SER A 31 -5.80 2.34 -5.42
C SER A 31 -4.42 1.74 -5.71
N SER A 32 -3.80 1.10 -4.72
CA SER A 32 -2.50 0.45 -4.83
C SER A 32 -2.54 -0.70 -5.82
N LEU A 33 -3.55 -1.58 -5.71
CA LEU A 33 -3.76 -2.65 -6.68
C LEU A 33 -3.96 -2.12 -8.10
N ALA A 34 -4.70 -1.03 -8.28
CA ALA A 34 -4.89 -0.42 -9.59
C ALA A 34 -3.58 0.13 -10.16
N PHE A 35 -2.77 0.79 -9.33
CA PHE A 35 -1.44 1.30 -9.72
C PHE A 35 -0.48 0.16 -10.09
N CYS A 36 -0.33 -0.85 -9.23
CA CYS A 36 0.56 -1.99 -9.49
C CYS A 36 0.15 -2.74 -10.75
N ARG A 37 -1.15 -3.03 -10.93
CA ARG A 37 -1.66 -3.71 -12.13
C ARG A 37 -1.43 -2.91 -13.40
N LEU A 38 -1.53 -1.57 -13.36
CA LEU A 38 -1.21 -0.72 -14.51
C LEU A 38 0.25 -0.94 -14.95
N LEU A 39 1.18 -0.89 -14.00
CA LEU A 39 2.60 -1.06 -14.28
C LEU A 39 2.95 -2.49 -14.72
N GLU A 40 2.39 -3.51 -14.06
CA GLU A 40 2.57 -4.92 -14.45
C GLU A 40 2.07 -5.20 -15.87
N ARG A 41 0.95 -4.59 -16.28
CA ARG A 41 0.44 -4.70 -17.65
C ARG A 41 1.46 -4.18 -18.65
N TRP A 42 2.06 -3.03 -18.39
CA TRP A 42 3.14 -2.50 -19.24
C TRP A 42 4.39 -3.38 -19.20
N GLY A 43 4.71 -3.97 -18.05
CA GLY A 43 5.76 -4.97 -17.91
C GLY A 43 5.54 -6.18 -18.83
N ARG A 44 4.28 -6.63 -18.96
CA ARG A 44 3.84 -7.70 -19.88
C ARG A 44 3.71 -7.25 -21.35
N GLY A 45 3.97 -5.97 -21.66
CA GLY A 45 3.88 -5.43 -23.02
C GLY A 45 2.47 -5.02 -23.45
N ASP A 46 1.50 -4.98 -22.53
CA ASP A 46 0.16 -4.46 -22.84
C ASP A 46 0.24 -2.94 -23.05
N ALA A 47 -0.08 -2.51 -24.26
CA ALA A 47 0.04 -1.12 -24.68
C ALA A 47 -1.21 -0.28 -24.38
N MET A 48 -2.07 -0.65 -23.43
CA MET A 48 -3.23 0.14 -23.04
C MET A 48 -2.94 1.16 -21.92
N PRO A 49 -3.42 2.41 -22.01
CA PRO A 49 -4.07 3.03 -23.19
C PRO A 49 -3.17 3.09 -24.43
N ALA A 50 -3.75 3.03 -25.64
CA ALA A 50 -3.00 2.82 -26.89
C ALA A 50 -1.90 3.87 -27.19
N THR A 51 -2.07 5.10 -26.73
CA THR A 51 -1.13 6.20 -26.99
C THR A 51 -0.18 6.45 -25.81
N PRO A 52 1.06 6.89 -26.07
CA PRO A 52 1.99 7.29 -24.99
C PRO A 52 1.40 8.35 -24.06
N GLY A 53 0.73 9.37 -24.62
CA GLY A 53 0.05 10.41 -23.83
C GLY A 53 -1.08 9.85 -22.96
N GLY A 54 -1.84 8.87 -23.46
CA GLY A 54 -2.86 8.18 -22.68
C GLY A 54 -2.26 7.37 -21.52
N ARG A 55 -1.12 6.71 -21.73
CA ARG A 55 -0.38 6.00 -20.67
C ARG A 55 0.19 6.96 -19.63
N GLN A 56 0.74 8.10 -20.05
CA GLN A 56 1.19 9.16 -19.13
C GLN A 56 0.03 9.62 -18.23
N ALA A 57 -1.13 9.93 -18.83
CA ALA A 57 -2.31 10.36 -18.07
C ALA A 57 -2.82 9.27 -17.12
N ALA A 58 -2.79 8.00 -17.55
CA ALA A 58 -3.16 6.87 -16.71
C ALA A 58 -2.23 6.71 -15.50
N LEU A 59 -0.90 6.87 -15.67
CA LEU A 59 0.05 6.84 -14.55
C LEU A 59 -0.22 7.98 -13.58
N ARG A 60 -0.38 9.21 -14.08
CA ARG A 60 -0.65 10.39 -13.25
C ARG A 60 -1.92 10.21 -12.42
N HIS A 61 -2.99 9.76 -13.07
CA HIS A 61 -4.26 9.54 -12.39
C HIS A 61 -4.19 8.40 -11.36
N ALA A 62 -3.47 7.32 -11.67
CA ALA A 62 -3.25 6.25 -10.70
C ALA A 62 -2.44 6.75 -9.49
N ALA A 63 -1.37 7.53 -9.73
CA ALA A 63 -0.56 8.11 -8.67
C ALA A 63 -1.36 9.08 -7.79
N ASP A 64 -2.12 9.99 -8.39
CA ASP A 64 -3.01 10.94 -7.70
C ASP A 64 -4.05 10.23 -6.80
N ARG A 65 -4.67 9.16 -7.30
CA ARG A 65 -5.62 8.37 -6.51
C ARG A 65 -4.98 7.66 -5.32
N VAL A 66 -3.78 7.13 -5.49
CA VAL A 66 -3.04 6.49 -4.38
C VAL A 66 -2.62 7.53 -3.36
N GLU A 67 -2.10 8.68 -3.82
CA GLU A 67 -1.72 9.79 -2.95
C GLU A 67 -2.90 10.24 -2.07
N THR A 68 -4.06 10.46 -2.68
CA THR A 68 -5.28 10.85 -1.97
C THR A 68 -5.68 9.81 -0.92
N ALA A 69 -5.57 8.52 -1.24
CA ALA A 69 -5.93 7.45 -0.33
C ALA A 69 -4.96 7.38 0.87
N ILE A 70 -3.64 7.46 0.62
CA ILE A 70 -2.60 7.42 1.66
C ILE A 70 -2.66 8.68 2.54
N ALA A 71 -2.86 9.87 1.97
CA ALA A 71 -3.05 11.09 2.74
C ALA A 71 -4.28 10.99 3.67
N GLY A 72 -5.34 10.30 3.22
CA GLY A 72 -6.52 10.02 4.03
C GLY A 72 -6.31 9.01 5.17
N LEU A 73 -5.21 8.25 5.15
CA LEU A 73 -4.88 7.21 6.12
C LEU A 73 -4.20 7.75 7.39
N GLU A 74 -3.48 8.88 7.29
CA GLU A 74 -2.62 9.40 8.36
C GLU A 74 -3.32 9.52 9.72
N GLN A 75 -4.44 10.23 9.77
CA GLN A 75 -5.16 10.47 11.02
C GLN A 75 -5.82 9.19 11.57
N PRO A 76 -6.56 8.39 10.79
CA PRO A 76 -7.15 7.16 11.30
C PRO A 76 -6.13 6.12 11.76
N LEU A 77 -4.98 6.02 11.08
CA LEU A 77 -3.92 5.09 11.44
C LEU A 77 -3.20 5.52 12.71
N SER A 78 -2.83 6.80 12.82
CA SER A 78 -2.22 7.35 14.04
C SER A 78 -3.11 7.13 15.27
N GLN A 79 -4.41 7.41 15.13
CA GLN A 79 -5.38 7.22 16.22
C GLN A 79 -5.47 5.73 16.63
N TYR A 80 -5.58 4.84 15.65
CA TYR A 80 -5.67 3.41 15.90
C TYR A 80 -4.41 2.86 16.58
N LEU A 81 -3.22 3.28 16.14
CA LEU A 81 -1.94 2.87 16.74
C LEU A 81 -1.81 3.29 18.21
N LEU A 82 -2.33 4.47 18.58
CA LEU A 82 -2.37 4.91 19.97
C LEU A 82 -3.35 4.08 20.82
N GLU A 83 -4.50 3.74 20.25
CA GLU A 83 -5.56 2.95 20.90
C GLU A 83 -5.24 1.46 21.02
N LEU A 84 -4.32 0.95 20.20
CA LEU A 84 -4.02 -0.48 20.12
C LEU A 84 -3.31 -1.02 21.37
N GLU A 85 -2.67 -0.15 22.16
CA GLU A 85 -2.00 -0.47 23.44
C GLU A 85 -1.17 -1.77 23.38
N PRO A 86 0.01 -1.76 22.73
CA PRO A 86 0.82 -2.96 22.56
C PRO A 86 1.27 -3.54 23.91
N GLU A 87 1.21 -4.86 24.05
CA GLU A 87 1.55 -5.57 25.29
C GLU A 87 3.06 -5.52 25.62
N ARG A 88 3.88 -5.30 24.59
CA ARG A 88 5.35 -5.23 24.63
C ARG A 88 5.86 -4.16 23.67
N ALA A 89 6.98 -3.54 24.03
CA ALA A 89 7.66 -2.53 23.20
C ALA A 89 8.31 -3.12 21.92
N GLU A 90 8.69 -4.40 21.93
CA GLU A 90 9.39 -5.07 20.82
C GLU A 90 8.48 -6.09 20.14
N GLY A 91 7.54 -5.60 19.33
CA GLY A 91 6.79 -6.43 18.39
C GLY A 91 7.58 -6.71 17.11
N ARG A 92 7.27 -7.79 16.40
CA ARG A 92 7.76 -8.01 15.02
C ARG A 92 6.61 -7.86 14.05
N SER A 93 6.82 -7.14 12.97
CA SER A 93 5.84 -6.96 11.90
C SER A 93 5.42 -8.31 11.34
N TRP A 94 4.12 -8.50 11.12
CA TRP A 94 3.55 -9.76 10.62
C TRP A 94 3.88 -10.01 9.14
N TYR A 95 4.34 -8.98 8.44
CA TYR A 95 4.80 -9.04 7.06
C TYR A 95 6.31 -8.81 7.01
N GLY A 96 6.97 -9.44 6.04
CA GLY A 96 8.38 -9.20 5.74
C GLY A 96 8.58 -8.01 4.82
N GLY A 97 9.79 -7.46 4.86
CA GLY A 97 10.25 -6.45 3.90
C GLY A 97 10.21 -6.96 2.45
N PRO A 98 10.52 -6.08 1.49
CA PRO A 98 10.36 -6.38 0.07
C PRO A 98 11.15 -7.61 -0.38
N GLY A 99 10.52 -8.44 -1.20
CA GLY A 99 11.11 -9.64 -1.77
C GLY A 99 11.82 -9.38 -3.09
N ALA A 100 12.68 -10.30 -3.53
CA ALA A 100 13.39 -10.18 -4.82
C ALA A 100 12.43 -10.04 -6.03
N GLY A 101 11.20 -10.56 -5.93
CA GLY A 101 10.18 -10.44 -6.96
C GLY A 101 9.58 -9.03 -7.12
N GLU A 102 9.82 -8.12 -6.18
CA GLU A 102 9.33 -6.74 -6.22
C GLU A 102 10.39 -5.77 -6.76
N LEU A 103 11.63 -6.25 -6.94
CA LEU A 103 12.71 -5.49 -7.54
C LEU A 103 12.62 -5.56 -9.07
N VAL A 104 11.98 -4.56 -9.65
CA VAL A 104 11.77 -4.45 -11.10
C VAL A 104 12.62 -3.31 -11.67
N GLU A 105 13.31 -3.60 -12.78
CA GLU A 105 13.98 -2.54 -13.56
C GLU A 105 12.95 -1.79 -14.42
N TRP A 106 12.48 -0.64 -13.92
CA TRP A 106 11.36 0.08 -14.55
C TRP A 106 11.73 0.87 -15.80
N ARG A 107 12.99 1.29 -15.96
CA ARG A 107 13.43 2.12 -17.10
C ARG A 107 13.06 1.51 -18.46
N PRO A 108 13.41 0.25 -18.79
CA PRO A 108 13.05 -0.33 -20.08
C PRO A 108 11.53 -0.47 -20.30
N ILE A 109 10.76 -0.64 -19.22
CA ILE A 109 9.30 -0.73 -19.27
C ILE A 109 8.69 0.64 -19.59
N LEU A 110 9.13 1.69 -18.90
CA LEU A 110 8.68 3.06 -19.11
C LEU A 110 9.05 3.59 -20.50
N ASP A 111 10.28 3.31 -20.95
CA ASP A 111 10.77 3.70 -22.28
C ASP A 111 9.92 3.04 -23.38
N ARG A 112 9.63 1.74 -23.25
CA ARG A 112 8.76 1.00 -24.18
C ARG A 112 7.32 1.51 -24.15
N ALA A 113 6.81 1.85 -22.97
CA ALA A 113 5.49 2.45 -22.80
C ALA A 113 5.45 3.90 -23.34
N GLY A 114 6.59 4.54 -23.57
CA GLY A 114 6.66 5.95 -23.94
C GLY A 114 6.17 6.88 -22.82
N VAL A 115 6.30 6.45 -21.56
CA VAL A 115 5.90 7.19 -20.36
C VAL A 115 7.12 7.90 -19.79
N ARG A 116 7.00 9.20 -19.55
CA ARG A 116 8.06 10.02 -18.94
C ARG A 116 7.81 10.11 -17.44
N ALA A 117 8.47 9.24 -16.69
CA ALA A 117 8.48 9.24 -15.24
C ALA A 117 9.89 8.86 -14.75
N CYS A 118 10.25 9.30 -13.53
CA CYS A 118 11.52 8.89 -12.94
C CYS A 118 11.47 7.40 -12.58
N PRO A 119 12.31 6.52 -13.18
CA PRO A 119 12.24 5.09 -12.92
C PRO A 119 12.46 4.74 -11.45
N ASN A 120 13.30 5.50 -10.74
CA ASN A 120 13.59 5.27 -9.33
C ASN A 120 12.37 5.57 -8.44
N ARG A 121 11.62 6.63 -8.75
CA ARG A 121 10.37 6.95 -8.02
C ARG A 121 9.29 5.92 -8.30
N VAL A 122 9.17 5.47 -9.55
CA VAL A 122 8.26 4.36 -9.90
C VAL A 122 8.64 3.09 -9.15
N ALA A 123 9.94 2.77 -9.06
CA ALA A 123 10.43 1.63 -8.29
C ALA A 123 10.06 1.72 -6.82
N ALA A 124 10.37 2.84 -6.17
CA ALA A 124 10.09 3.06 -4.76
C ALA A 124 8.58 2.97 -4.47
N VAL A 125 7.75 3.71 -5.23
CA VAL A 125 6.30 3.68 -5.06
C VAL A 125 5.75 2.27 -5.30
N TYR A 126 6.12 1.60 -6.40
CA TYR A 126 5.64 0.24 -6.66
C TYR A 126 5.97 -0.71 -5.51
N LEU A 127 7.18 -0.62 -4.96
CA LEU A 127 7.63 -1.46 -3.86
C LEU A 127 6.76 -1.28 -2.61
N GLU A 128 6.59 -0.04 -2.16
CA GLU A 128 5.84 0.26 -0.94
C GLU A 128 4.35 -0.08 -1.08
N LEU A 129 3.77 0.14 -2.27
CA LEU A 129 2.38 -0.23 -2.54
C LEU A 129 2.19 -1.75 -2.62
N ALA A 130 3.16 -2.49 -3.18
CA ALA A 130 3.14 -3.95 -3.19
C ALA A 130 3.27 -4.53 -1.76
N VAL A 131 4.15 -3.95 -0.94
CA VAL A 131 4.29 -4.31 0.48
C VAL A 131 2.99 -4.06 1.24
N LEU A 132 2.34 -2.91 1.06
CA LEU A 132 1.04 -2.61 1.67
C LEU A 132 -0.02 -3.66 1.30
N VAL A 133 -0.17 -3.97 0.01
CA VAL A 133 -1.15 -4.96 -0.46
C VAL A 133 -0.85 -6.33 0.14
N ARG A 134 0.42 -6.76 0.13
CA ARG A 134 0.83 -8.03 0.73
C ARG A 134 0.62 -8.07 2.24
N ALA A 135 0.81 -6.95 2.94
CA ALA A 135 0.57 -6.87 4.38
C ALA A 135 -0.92 -7.12 4.71
N LEU A 136 -1.84 -6.54 3.92
CA LEU A 136 -3.29 -6.76 4.06
C LEU A 136 -3.70 -8.19 3.66
N GLU A 137 -3.12 -8.74 2.60
CA GLU A 137 -3.31 -10.15 2.22
C GLU A 137 -2.78 -11.10 3.31
N GLY A 138 -1.67 -10.75 3.95
CA GLY A 138 -1.11 -11.47 5.10
C GLY A 138 -2.06 -11.51 6.28
N LEU A 139 -2.70 -10.39 6.63
CA LEU A 139 -3.74 -10.34 7.67
C LEU A 139 -4.96 -11.18 7.31
N THR A 140 -5.39 -11.15 6.04
CA THR A 140 -6.50 -11.99 5.55
C THR A 140 -6.15 -13.48 5.70
N THR A 141 -4.93 -13.86 5.33
CA THR A 141 -4.43 -15.22 5.46
C THR A 141 -4.37 -15.64 6.93
N ALA A 142 -3.82 -14.80 7.80
CA ALA A 142 -3.75 -15.03 9.24
C ALA A 142 -5.14 -15.22 9.86
N ALA A 143 -6.12 -14.39 9.51
CA ALA A 143 -7.50 -14.51 9.95
C ALA A 143 -8.16 -15.83 9.48
N SER A 144 -7.86 -16.26 8.25
CA SER A 144 -8.39 -17.52 7.72
C SER A 144 -7.81 -18.77 8.39
N LEU A 145 -6.59 -18.67 8.93
CA LEU A 145 -5.86 -19.75 9.59
C LEU A 145 -5.97 -19.73 11.11
N ASP A 146 -6.75 -18.80 11.68
CA ASP A 146 -6.82 -18.55 13.13
C ASP A 146 -5.44 -18.28 13.76
N ALA A 147 -4.58 -17.59 13.01
CA ALA A 147 -3.19 -17.28 13.36
C ALA A 147 -2.94 -15.75 13.35
N VAL A 148 -3.92 -15.00 13.84
CA VAL A 148 -3.91 -13.52 13.86
C VAL A 148 -2.73 -13.00 14.69
N PRO A 149 -1.99 -11.96 14.24
CA PRO A 149 -0.93 -11.37 15.04
C PRO A 149 -1.45 -10.84 16.37
N ASP A 150 -0.61 -10.92 17.41
CA ASP A 150 -0.87 -10.24 18.67
C ASP A 150 -0.83 -8.71 18.51
N ARG A 151 -1.30 -7.97 19.52
CA ARG A 151 -1.35 -6.50 19.48
C ARG A 151 0.01 -5.86 19.24
N SER A 152 1.08 -6.40 19.81
CA SER A 152 2.43 -5.88 19.61
C SER A 152 2.90 -6.05 18.16
N SER A 153 2.63 -7.21 17.55
CA SER A 153 3.00 -7.50 16.16
C SER A 153 2.15 -6.69 15.18
N LEU A 154 0.85 -6.56 15.46
CA LEU A 154 -0.07 -5.70 14.70
C LEU A 154 0.30 -4.22 14.82
N TRP A 155 0.74 -3.78 15.99
CA TRP A 155 1.23 -2.42 16.18
C TRP A 155 2.49 -2.18 15.34
N ALA A 156 3.47 -3.08 15.46
CA ALA A 156 4.75 -2.96 14.76
C ALA A 156 4.58 -2.84 13.24
N GLY A 157 3.79 -3.73 12.63
CA GLY A 157 3.62 -3.67 11.17
C GLY A 157 2.74 -2.49 10.71
N LEU A 158 1.74 -2.06 11.49
CA LEU A 158 0.95 -0.88 11.13
C LEU A 158 1.77 0.40 11.25
N PHE A 159 2.68 0.47 12.23
CA PHE A 159 3.63 1.55 12.39
C PHE A 159 4.66 1.57 11.25
N ASP A 160 5.22 0.41 10.88
CA ASP A 160 6.15 0.31 9.73
C ASP A 160 5.48 0.76 8.41
N LEU A 161 4.22 0.37 8.18
CA LEU A 161 3.44 0.86 7.02
C LEU A 161 3.23 2.38 7.09
N GLN A 162 2.98 2.92 8.29
CA GLN A 162 2.81 4.35 8.47
C GLN A 162 4.08 5.11 8.07
N ASP A 163 5.24 4.69 8.61
CA ASP A 163 6.52 5.36 8.40
C ASP A 163 6.94 5.35 6.92
N THR A 164 6.78 4.21 6.26
CA THR A 164 7.12 4.04 4.84
C THR A 164 6.17 4.78 3.90
N LEU A 165 4.86 4.64 4.10
CA LEU A 165 3.86 5.25 3.20
C LEU A 165 3.78 6.76 3.38
N LEU A 166 3.79 7.27 4.62
CA LEU A 166 3.67 8.71 4.90
C LEU A 166 5.00 9.45 4.85
N GLY A 167 6.13 8.74 4.87
CA GLY A 167 7.47 9.32 4.72
C GLY A 167 7.74 9.80 3.30
N SER A 168 8.38 8.95 2.48
CA SER A 168 8.83 9.34 1.12
C SER A 168 7.82 9.00 0.01
N THR A 169 6.97 7.99 0.22
CA THR A 169 6.08 7.47 -0.83
C THR A 169 5.07 8.50 -1.33
N VAL A 170 4.49 9.30 -0.43
CA VAL A 170 3.56 10.38 -0.78
C VAL A 170 4.22 11.43 -1.67
N ASP A 171 5.45 11.85 -1.37
CA ASP A 171 6.15 12.86 -2.17
C ASP A 171 6.54 12.33 -3.56
N ASP A 172 6.86 11.05 -3.66
CA ASP A 172 7.07 10.39 -4.95
C ASP A 172 5.79 10.26 -5.76
N LEU A 173 4.66 9.93 -5.12
CA LEU A 173 3.36 9.89 -5.77
C LEU A 173 2.95 11.28 -6.30
N ARG A 174 3.15 12.35 -5.52
CA ARG A 174 2.90 13.73 -5.97
C ARG A 174 3.74 14.09 -7.18
N ALA A 175 5.01 13.71 -7.20
CA ALA A 175 5.87 13.95 -8.34
C ALA A 175 5.47 13.13 -9.58
N LEU A 176 4.92 11.92 -9.40
CA LEU A 176 4.39 11.11 -10.49
C LEU A 176 3.04 11.61 -11.01
N ALA A 177 2.26 12.30 -10.18
CA ALA A 177 0.98 12.90 -10.55
C ALA A 177 1.12 14.21 -11.34
N ALA A 178 2.22 14.94 -11.16
CA ALA A 178 2.55 16.21 -11.84
C ALA A 178 2.82 16.07 -13.35
#